data_AF-A0A3M6K4I9-F1
#
_entry.id   AF-A0A3M6K4I9-F1
#
_cell.length_a   1.000
_cell.length_b   1.000
_cell.length_c   1.000
_cell.angle_alpha   90.00
_cell.angle_beta   90.00
_cell.angle_gamma   90.00
#
_symmetry.space_group_name_H-M   'P 1'
#
loop_
_entity.id
_entity.type
_entity.pdbx_description
1 polymer ?
#
loop_
_entity_poly.entity_id
_entity_poly.type
_entity_poly.pdbx_seq_one_letter_code
_entity_poly.pdbx_strand_id
1 'polypeptide(L)' 'MNFNCIFSSCNFKQNNIEEKEFLKHLQDVHELEIKEISKTENMSVKAVEMITISNSTVFINSN' A
#
# COMPACT_ATOMS: atom_id res chain seq x y z
N MET A 1 -0.62 -4.62 -12.01
CA MET A 1 -0.69 -3.21 -11.57
C MET A 1 0.72 -2.72 -11.29
N ASN A 2 0.92 -1.39 -11.27
CA ASN A 2 2.21 -0.80 -10.88
C ASN A 2 2.03 -0.12 -9.55
N PHE A 3 2.94 -0.36 -8.62
CA PHE A 3 2.87 0.20 -7.26
C PHE A 3 4.14 0.95 -6.92
N ASN A 4 3.94 2.10 -6.28
CA ASN A 4 4.97 2.88 -5.60
C ASN A 4 4.50 3.10 -4.17
N CYS A 5 5.15 2.47 -3.20
CA CYS A 5 4.73 2.54 -1.80
C CYS A 5 4.73 3.98 -1.31
N ILE A 6 3.66 4.38 -0.61
CA ILE A 6 3.48 5.77 -0.13
C ILE A 6 4.20 6.05 1.21
N PHE A 7 4.67 5.02 1.92
CA PHE A 7 5.42 5.20 3.15
C PHE A 7 6.82 5.72 2.82
N SER A 8 7.16 6.91 3.32
CA SER A 8 8.39 7.64 2.95
C SER A 8 9.69 6.91 3.33
N SER A 9 9.64 6.01 4.31
CA SER A 9 10.77 5.14 4.70
C SER A 9 10.94 3.92 3.79
N CYS A 10 10.00 3.67 2.87
CA CYS A 10 9.96 2.47 2.04
C CYS A 10 10.35 2.75 0.60
N ASN A 11 11.28 1.95 0.07
CA ASN A 11 11.70 2.02 -1.33
C ASN A 11 11.00 0.98 -2.23
N PHE A 12 9.92 0.37 -1.76
CA PHE A 12 9.19 -0.62 -2.55
C PHE A 12 8.53 0.05 -3.76
N LYS A 13 9.02 -0.30 -4.94
CA LYS A 13 8.48 0.12 -6.23
C LYS A 13 8.54 -1.06 -7.19
N GLN A 14 7.39 -1.53 -7.67
CA GLN A 14 7.28 -2.71 -8.53
C GLN A 14 6.25 -2.48 -9.62
N ASN A 15 6.59 -2.90 -10.83
CA ASN A 15 5.69 -2.86 -11.99
C ASN A 15 5.17 -4.27 -12.28
N ASN A 16 3.99 -4.36 -12.90
CA ASN A 16 3.39 -5.61 -13.34
C ASN A 16 3.21 -6.69 -12.24
N ILE A 17 2.89 -6.28 -11.01
CA ILE A 17 2.54 -7.21 -9.92
C ILE A 17 1.03 -7.24 -9.68
N GLU A 18 0.54 -8.32 -9.08
CA GLU A 18 -0.85 -8.40 -8.62
C GLU A 18 -1.05 -7.60 -7.33
N GLU A 19 -2.27 -7.14 -7.08
CA GLU A 19 -2.62 -6.41 -5.85
C GLU A 19 -2.30 -7.22 -4.59
N LYS A 20 -2.53 -8.53 -4.61
CA LYS A 20 -2.25 -9.43 -3.47
C LYS A 20 -0.77 -9.46 -3.08
N GLU A 21 0.13 -9.28 -4.06
CA GLU A 21 1.57 -9.24 -3.82
C GLU A 21 1.95 -7.93 -3.10
N PHE A 22 1.30 -6.82 -3.47
CA PHE A 22 1.48 -5.55 -2.77
C PHE A 22 0.84 -5.57 -1.37
N LEU A 23 -0.34 -6.18 -1.22
CA LEU A 23 -0.97 -6.40 0.09
C LEU A 23 -0.06 -7.19 1.03
N LYS A 24 0.60 -8.24 0.52
CA LYS A 24 1.57 -9.00 1.30
C LYS A 24 2.75 -8.12 1.75
N HIS A 25 3.27 -7.26 0.87
CA HIS A 25 4.30 -6.29 1.25
C HIS A 25 3.83 -5.38 2.41
N LEU A 26 2.60 -4.86 2.35
CA LEU A 26 2.03 -4.05 3.40
C LEU A 26 1.93 -4.82 4.74
N GLN A 27 1.52 -6.09 4.70
CA GLN A 27 1.37 -6.94 5.88
C GLN A 27 2.71 -7.40 6.46
N ASP A 28 3.74 -7.60 5.63
CA ASP A 28 5.06 -8.06 6.07
C ASP A 28 5.95 -6.89 6.56
N VAL A 29 5.83 -5.71 5.94
CA VAL A 29 6.76 -4.59 6.16
C VAL A 29 6.12 -3.43 6.95
N HIS A 30 4.82 -3.17 6.75
CA HIS A 30 4.12 -2.00 7.28
C HIS A 30 2.96 -2.35 8.22
N GLU A 31 2.99 -3.55 8.82
CA GLU A 31 1.92 -4.00 9.71
C GLU A 31 1.68 -3.04 10.88
N LEU A 32 2.76 -2.50 11.44
CA LEU A 32 2.71 -1.57 12.57
C LEU A 32 2.14 -0.22 12.15
N GLU A 33 2.66 0.40 11.08
CA GLU A 33 2.13 1.66 10.57
C GLU A 33 0.65 1.56 10.21
N ILE A 34 0.23 0.46 9.58
CA ILE A 34 -1.19 0.23 9.23
C ILE A 34 -2.06 0.12 10.49
N LYS A 35 -1.60 -0.60 11.53
CA LYS A 35 -2.32 -0.70 12.81
C LYS A 35 -2.39 0.65 13.53
N GLU A 36 -1.34 1.47 13.45
CA GLU A 36 -1.29 2.81 14.04
C GLU A 36 -2.26 3.77 13.35
N ILE A 37 -2.26 3.78 12.01
CA ILE A 37 -3.21 4.58 11.21
C ILE A 37 -4.64 4.10 11.47
N SER A 38 -4.89 2.79 11.49
CA SER A 38 -6.21 2.22 11.80
C SER A 38 -6.76 2.73 13.14
N LYS A 39 -5.93 2.77 14.19
CA LYS A 39 -6.31 3.32 15.49
C LYS A 39 -6.51 4.83 15.46
N THR A 40 -5.60 5.56 14.82
CA THR A 40 -5.61 7.04 14.78
C THR A 40 -6.82 7.57 14.02
N GLU A 41 -7.11 6.98 12.86
CA GLU A 41 -8.22 7.37 11.99
C GLU A 41 -9.55 6.69 12.37
N ASN A 42 -9.56 5.84 13.40
CA ASN A 42 -10.71 5.04 13.82
C ASN A 42 -11.35 4.24 12.67
N MET A 43 -10.50 3.61 11.85
CA MET A 43 -10.89 2.80 10.69
C MET A 43 -10.44 1.35 10.86
N SER A 44 -11.12 0.41 10.19
CA SER A 44 -10.63 -0.98 10.15
C SER A 44 -9.28 -1.08 9.43
N VAL A 45 -8.42 -2.01 9.87
CA VAL A 45 -7.14 -2.34 9.19
C VAL A 45 -7.33 -2.56 7.70
N LYS A 46 -8.37 -3.33 7.31
CA LYS A 46 -8.68 -3.62 5.91
C LYS A 46 -9.00 -2.37 5.10
N ALA A 47 -9.67 -1.38 5.70
CA ALA A 47 -9.94 -0.11 5.03
C ALA A 47 -8.63 0.69 4.78
N VAL A 48 -7.74 0.71 5.78
CA VAL A 48 -6.42 1.35 5.66
C VAL A 48 -5.58 0.68 4.57
N GLU A 49 -5.55 -0.67 4.52
CA GLU A 49 -4.89 -1.42 3.45
C GLU A 49 -5.43 -1.02 2.06
N MET A 50 -6.75 -1.01 1.87
CA MET A 50 -7.37 -0.65 0.58
C MET A 50 -7.06 0.80 0.16
N ILE A 51 -7.10 1.75 1.10
CA ILE A 51 -6.72 3.14 0.84
C ILE A 51 -5.24 3.23 0.45
N THR A 52 -4.37 2.51 1.16
CA THR A 52 -2.92 2.48 0.90
C THR A 52 -2.61 1.89 -0.47
N ILE A 53 -3.25 0.78 -0.84
CA ILE A 53 -3.17 0.17 -2.17
C ILE A 53 -3.58 1.17 -3.25
N SER A 54 -4.72 1.84 -3.06
CA SER A 54 -5.25 2.83 -4.01
C SER A 54 -4.27 3.99 -4.21
N ASN A 55 -3.74 4.55 -3.11
CA ASN A 55 -2.79 5.66 -3.15
C ASN A 55 -1.40 5.26 -3.68
N SER A 56 -1.05 3.98 -3.59
CA SER A 56 0.21 3.44 -4.10
C SER A 56 0.13 3.03 -5.56
N THR A 57 -1.07 2.92 -6.14
CA THR A 57 -1.26 2.48 -7.53
C THR A 57 -0.84 3.59 -8.51
N VAL A 58 0.07 3.27 -9.43
CA VAL A 58 0.56 4.19 -10.46
C VAL A 58 0.01 3.79 -11.83
N PHE A 59 -0.66 4.73 -12.49
CA PHE A 59 -1.07 4.58 -13.89
C PHE A 59 0.06 5.08 -14.79
N ILE A 60 0.62 4.18 -15.59
CA ILE A 60 1.55 4.56 -16.65
C ILE A 60 0.68 4.92 -17.86
N ASN A 61 0.59 6.20 -18.22
CA ASN A 61 0.03 6.58 -19.52
C ASN A 61 1.00 6.08 -20.59
N SER A 62 0.62 5.05 -21.31
CA SER A 62 1.27 4.67 -22.56
C SER A 62 0.95 5.76 -23.60
N ASN A 63 1.90 6.65 -23.86
CA ASN A 63 1.86 7.58 -24.99
C ASN A 63 2.07 6.83 -26.31
#